data_AF-A0A947YE46-F1
#
_entry.id   AF-A0A947YE46-F1
#
_cell.length_a   1.000
_cell.length_b   1.000
_cell.length_c   1.000
_cell.angle_alpha   90.00
_cell.angle_beta   90.00
_cell.angle_gamma   90.00
#
_symmetry.space_group_name_H-M   'P 1'
#
loop_
_entity.id
_entity.type
_entity.pdbx_description
1 polymer ?
#
loop_
_entity_poly.entity_id
_entity_poly.type
_entity_poly.pdbx_seq_one_letter_code
_entity_poly.pdbx_strand_id
1 'polypeptide(L)'
;MQYNFKKFQNTHGRYEGRITITASNSIGFPTKFFKENNIANYKYVVLYFDEQERALGIQFSNSDEEQHKFSLIKSNQGYGGSTVATSFFKKYEIDTKIHKGKYD
;
A
#
# COMPACT_ATOMS: atom_id res chain seq x y z
N MET A 1 -12.34 18.83 47.18
CA MET A 1 -11.20 18.50 46.30
C MET A 1 -11.63 18.72 44.86
N GLN A 2 -10.92 19.55 44.10
CA GLN A 2 -11.27 19.88 42.72
C GLN A 2 -10.34 19.08 41.78
N TYR A 3 -10.91 18.15 41.03
CA TYR A 3 -10.16 17.30 40.11
C TYR A 3 -10.01 17.96 38.75
N ASN A 4 -8.82 17.86 38.16
CA ASN A 4 -8.51 18.43 36.85
C ASN A 4 -8.14 17.30 35.87
N PHE A 5 -9.17 16.61 35.37
CA PHE A 5 -9.00 15.49 34.45
C PHE A 5 -8.60 15.99 33.06
N LYS A 6 -7.53 15.42 32.49
CA LYS A 6 -7.13 15.65 31.10
C LYS A 6 -7.59 14.48 30.23
N LYS A 7 -8.25 14.79 29.12
CA LYS A 7 -8.66 13.81 28.12
C LYS A 7 -7.42 13.24 27.43
N PHE A 8 -7.25 11.92 27.48
CA PHE A 8 -6.25 11.21 26.69
C PHE A 8 -6.56 11.37 25.20
N GLN A 9 -5.62 11.89 24.41
CA GLN A 9 -5.81 12.15 22.98
C GLN A 9 -4.97 11.27 22.05
N ASN A 10 -4.00 10.52 22.59
CA ASN A 10 -3.08 9.75 21.77
C ASN A 10 -3.43 8.27 21.76
N THR A 11 -4.34 7.87 20.88
CA THR A 11 -4.40 6.48 20.45
C THR A 11 -3.13 6.20 19.63
N HIS A 12 -2.26 5.31 20.11
CA HIS A 12 -1.18 4.76 19.29
C HIS A 12 -1.84 3.99 18.13
N GLY A 13 -2.07 4.67 17.01
CA GLY A 13 -2.49 4.03 15.78
C GLY A 13 -1.48 2.93 15.45
N ARG A 14 -1.95 1.74 15.07
CA ARG A 14 -1.08 0.61 14.73
C ARG A 14 -0.06 1.08 13.68
N TYR A 15 1.20 1.20 14.08
CA TYR A 15 2.30 1.71 13.25
C TYR A 15 2.89 0.56 12.43
N GLU A 16 2.17 0.12 11.41
CA GLU A 16 2.63 -0.96 10.55
C GLU A 16 3.30 -0.41 9.29
N GLY A 17 4.57 -0.77 9.06
CA GLY A 17 5.30 -0.44 7.83
C GLY A 17 5.09 -1.46 6.71
N ARG A 18 4.19 -2.42 6.92
CA ARG A 18 4.00 -3.57 6.05
C ARG A 18 3.12 -3.24 4.85
N ILE A 19 3.64 -3.48 3.65
CA ILE A 19 2.84 -3.47 2.43
C ILE A 19 1.96 -4.72 2.41
N THR A 20 0.67 -4.56 2.14
CA THR A 20 -0.32 -5.65 2.20
C THR A 20 -0.90 -5.96 0.83
N ILE A 21 -1.28 -7.22 0.59
CA ILE A 21 -2.09 -7.62 -0.56
C ILE A 21 -3.51 -7.84 -0.06
N THR A 22 -4.47 -7.11 -0.62
CA THR A 22 -5.87 -7.19 -0.20
C THR A 22 -6.65 -8.19 -1.06
N ALA A 23 -7.80 -8.63 -0.53
CA ALA A 23 -8.73 -9.52 -1.24
C ALA A 23 -9.30 -8.92 -2.55
N SER A 24 -9.16 -7.60 -2.75
CA SER A 24 -9.61 -6.87 -3.94
C SER A 24 -8.52 -6.78 -5.01
N ASN A 25 -7.54 -7.69 -5.02
CA ASN A 25 -6.39 -7.65 -5.93
C ASN A 25 -5.63 -6.32 -5.87
N SER A 26 -5.54 -5.73 -4.68
CA SER A 26 -4.90 -4.43 -4.49
C SER A 26 -3.68 -4.56 -3.59
N ILE A 27 -2.69 -3.72 -3.82
CA ILE A 27 -1.54 -3.56 -2.94
C ILE A 27 -1.81 -2.33 -2.07
N GLY A 28 -1.84 -2.53 -0.75
CA GLY A 28 -2.06 -1.51 0.25
C GLY A 28 -0.73 -0.95 0.77
N PHE A 29 -0.61 0.37 0.73
CA PHE A 29 0.52 1.13 1.27
C PHE A 29 0.09 1.81 2.57
N PRO A 30 0.60 1.36 3.73
CA PRO A 30 0.20 1.94 5.01
C PRO A 30 0.72 3.38 5.14
N THR A 31 0.02 4.18 5.96
CA THR A 31 0.29 5.62 6.14
C THR A 31 1.74 5.94 6.44
N LYS A 32 2.44 5.11 7.23
CA LYS A 32 3.85 5.32 7.56
C LYS A 32 4.75 5.17 6.33
N PHE A 33 4.68 4.03 5.64
CA PHE A 33 5.42 3.78 4.42
C PHE A 33 5.15 4.86 3.35
N PHE A 34 3.89 5.28 3.25
CA PHE A 34 3.46 6.32 2.33
C PHE A 34 4.08 7.68 2.62
N LYS A 35 4.19 8.06 3.89
CA LYS A 35 4.80 9.32 4.33
C LYS A 35 6.32 9.29 4.25
N GLU A 36 6.96 8.23 4.74
CA GLU A 36 8.43 8.10 4.77
C GLU A 36 9.04 8.13 3.36
N ASN A 37 8.36 7.52 2.38
CA ASN A 37 8.83 7.49 1.00
C ASN A 37 8.21 8.60 0.13
N ASN A 38 7.51 9.58 0.72
CA ASN A 38 6.87 10.68 0.02
C ASN A 38 5.97 10.23 -1.16
N ILE A 39 5.30 9.09 -1.00
CA ILE A 39 4.54 8.41 -2.07
C ILE A 39 3.36 9.28 -2.55
N ALA A 40 2.88 10.19 -1.68
CA ALA A 40 1.85 11.18 -2.01
C ALA A 40 2.17 12.04 -3.24
N ASN A 41 3.45 12.19 -3.59
CA ASN A 41 3.90 13.00 -4.72
C ASN A 41 3.87 12.24 -6.06
N TYR A 42 3.56 10.94 -6.05
CA TYR A 42 3.54 10.12 -7.25
C TYR A 42 2.12 9.88 -7.75
N LYS A 43 1.97 9.61 -9.05
CA LYS A 43 0.69 9.32 -9.71
C LYS A 43 0.54 7.83 -10.03
N TYR A 44 1.65 7.15 -10.29
CA TYR A 44 1.65 5.81 -10.83
C TYR A 44 2.57 4.87 -10.04
N VAL A 45 2.29 3.58 -10.19
CA VAL A 45 3.07 2.47 -9.67
C VAL A 45 3.42 1.53 -10.82
N VAL A 46 4.70 1.17 -10.94
CA VAL A 46 5.19 0.13 -11.85
C VAL A 46 5.60 -1.06 -11.01
N LEU A 47 5.16 -2.24 -11.42
CA LEU A 47 5.40 -3.50 -10.71
C LEU A 47 6.38 -4.36 -11.50
N TYR A 48 7.40 -4.85 -10.80
CA TYR A 48 8.39 -5.80 -11.31
C TYR A 48 8.22 -7.11 -10.56
N PHE A 49 8.32 -8.24 -11.25
CA PHE A 49 8.26 -9.55 -10.63
C PHE A 49 9.47 -10.37 -10.99
N ASP A 50 10.12 -10.92 -9.98
CA ASP A 50 11.10 -11.97 -10.14
C ASP A 50 10.40 -13.31 -9.89
N GLU A 51 10.24 -14.12 -10.94
CA GLU A 51 9.57 -15.42 -10.84
C GLU A 51 10.40 -16.46 -10.09
N GLN A 52 11.74 -16.36 -10.13
CA GLN A 52 12.64 -17.32 -9.50
C GLN A 52 12.61 -17.14 -7.99
N GLU A 53 12.77 -15.90 -7.54
CA GLU A 53 12.79 -15.54 -6.12
C GLU A 53 11.38 -15.25 -5.56
N ARG A 54 10.36 -15.23 -6.43
CA ARG A 54 8.98 -14.82 -6.11
C ARG A 54 8.93 -13.46 -5.42
N ALA A 55 9.75 -12.52 -5.88
CA ALA A 55 9.90 -11.19 -5.30
C ALA A 55 9.16 -10.12 -6.12
N LEU A 56 8.57 -9.14 -5.43
CA LEU A 56 7.87 -8.00 -6.04
C LEU A 56 8.68 -6.71 -5.86
N GLY A 57 9.08 -6.10 -6.95
CA GLY A 57 9.63 -4.74 -7.00
C GLY A 57 8.53 -3.72 -7.25
N ILE A 58 8.58 -2.59 -6.55
CA ILE A 58 7.60 -1.51 -6.68
C ILE A 58 8.34 -0.20 -6.94
N GLN A 59 8.05 0.42 -8.08
CA GLN A 59 8.55 1.73 -8.43
C GLN A 59 7.41 2.74 -8.49
N PHE A 60 7.62 3.89 -7.86
CA PHE A 60 6.69 5.02 -7.94
C PHE A 60 7.13 5.99 -9.02
N SER A 61 6.20 6.41 -9.87
CA SER A 61 6.51 7.26 -11.04
C SER A 61 5.43 8.32 -11.27
N ASN A 62 5.85 9.41 -11.92
CA ASN A 62 4.98 10.46 -12.45
C ASN A 62 4.99 10.51 -13.98
N SER A 63 5.75 9.62 -14.63
CA SER A 63 5.88 9.62 -16.08
C SER A 63 4.59 9.16 -16.74
N ASP A 64 4.12 9.97 -17.70
CA ASP A 64 2.96 9.61 -18.50
C ASP A 64 3.30 8.59 -19.61
N GLU A 65 4.58 8.46 -19.94
CA GLU A 65 5.08 7.60 -21.01
C GLU A 65 5.31 6.14 -20.58
N GLU A 66 5.33 5.89 -19.28
CA GLU A 66 5.57 4.56 -18.72
C GLU A 66 4.46 3.57 -19.12
N GLN A 67 4.83 2.46 -19.75
CA GLN A 67 3.87 1.45 -20.18
C GLN A 67 3.50 0.52 -19.02
N HIS A 68 2.27 -0.02 -19.07
CA HIS A 68 1.77 -0.99 -18.07
C HIS A 68 1.79 -0.51 -16.60
N LYS A 69 1.80 0.81 -16.40
CA LYS A 69 1.70 1.43 -15.08
C LYS A 69 0.29 1.28 -14.48
N PHE A 70 0.23 1.23 -13.16
CA PHE A 70 -1.01 1.23 -12.38
C PHE A 70 -1.23 2.59 -11.73
N SER A 71 -2.47 3.05 -11.68
CA SER A 71 -2.81 4.29 -10.97
C SER A 71 -2.62 4.11 -9.47
N LEU A 72 -2.00 5.10 -8.83
CA LEU A 72 -1.91 5.19 -7.38
C LEU A 72 -3.17 5.85 -6.83
N ILE A 73 -3.94 5.11 -6.05
CA ILE A 73 -5.14 5.59 -5.36
C ILE A 73 -4.71 6.11 -3.99
N LYS A 74 -5.06 7.36 -3.70
CA LYS A 74 -4.71 8.04 -2.45
C LYS A 74 -5.96 8.15 -1.59
N SER A 75 -5.81 7.98 -0.28
CA SER A 75 -6.92 8.27 0.62
C SER A 75 -7.11 9.79 0.76
N ASN A 76 -8.32 10.27 0.52
CA ASN A 76 -8.69 11.68 0.68
C ASN A 76 -8.59 12.16 2.14
N GLN A 77 -8.51 11.24 3.10
CA GLN A 77 -8.40 11.53 4.53
C GLN A 77 -6.95 11.46 5.04
N GLY A 78 -5.96 11.36 4.15
CA GLY A 78 -4.53 11.29 4.53
C GLY A 78 -4.08 9.92 5.05
N TYR A 79 -4.90 8.89 4.88
CA TYR A 79 -4.59 7.50 5.25
C TYR A 79 -3.95 6.74 4.09
N GLY A 80 -2.62 6.76 3.99
CA GLY A 80 -1.85 5.93 3.05
C GLY A 80 -2.37 5.96 1.60
N GLY A 81 -2.20 4.84 0.90
CA GLY A 81 -2.69 4.68 -0.46
C GLY A 81 -2.78 3.21 -0.87
N SER A 82 -3.27 2.96 -2.08
CA SER A 82 -3.32 1.62 -2.65
C SER A 82 -3.19 1.66 -4.17
N THR A 83 -2.93 0.51 -4.78
CA THR A 83 -3.03 0.35 -6.23
C THR A 83 -3.72 -0.97 -6.57
N VAL A 84 -4.58 -0.95 -7.58
CA VAL A 84 -5.33 -2.14 -8.04
C VAL A 84 -4.50 -2.84 -9.11
N ALA A 85 -3.90 -3.97 -8.75
CA ALA A 85 -2.93 -4.69 -9.58
C ALA A 85 -3.51 -6.01 -10.13
N THR A 86 -4.79 -6.02 -10.52
CA THR A 86 -5.50 -7.23 -10.96
C THR A 86 -4.83 -7.94 -12.13
N SER A 87 -4.36 -7.19 -13.14
CA SER A 87 -3.69 -7.79 -14.31
C SER A 87 -2.35 -8.43 -13.93
N PHE A 88 -1.62 -7.85 -12.98
CA PHE A 88 -0.38 -8.42 -12.45
C PHE A 88 -0.62 -9.76 -11.75
N PHE A 89 -1.55 -9.79 -10.79
CA PHE A 89 -1.85 -11.01 -10.04
C PHE A 89 -2.38 -12.12 -10.93
N LYS A 90 -3.22 -11.79 -11.92
CA LYS A 90 -3.69 -12.76 -12.91
C LYS A 90 -2.57 -13.30 -13.80
N LYS A 91 -1.67 -12.43 -14.26
CA LYS A 91 -0.57 -12.82 -15.16
C LYS A 91 0.37 -13.84 -14.51
N TYR A 92 0.67 -13.65 -13.23
CA TYR A 92 1.57 -14.53 -12.48
C TYR A 92 0.83 -15.57 -11.63
N GLU A 93 -0.46 -15.77 -11.88
CA GLU A 93 -1.31 -16.76 -11.21
C GLU A 93 -1.27 -16.69 -9.66
N ILE A 94 -1.09 -15.47 -9.13
CA ILE A 94 -1.05 -15.21 -7.69
C ILE A 94 -2.49 -15.12 -7.18
N ASP A 95 -2.94 -16.17 -6.47
CA ASP A 95 -4.25 -16.15 -5.83
C ASP A 95 -4.24 -15.29 -4.56
N THR A 96 -4.73 -14.06 -4.71
CA THR A 96 -4.85 -13.08 -3.63
C THR A 96 -5.86 -13.49 -2.55
N LYS A 97 -6.77 -14.44 -2.82
CA LYS A 97 -7.70 -14.98 -1.82
C LYS A 97 -7.00 -15.98 -0.90
N ILE A 98 -6.05 -16.75 -1.42
CA ILE A 98 -5.24 -17.71 -0.66
C ILE A 98 -4.17 -16.98 0.17
N HIS A 99 -3.62 -15.88 -0.36
CA HIS A 99 -2.54 -15.14 0.32
C HIS A 99 -3.01 -13.96 1.19
N LYS A 100 -4.33 -13.74 1.29
CA LYS A 100 -4.91 -12.76 2.22
C LYS A 100 -4.58 -13.15 3.66
N GLY A 101 -3.96 -12.25 4.42
CA GLY A 101 -3.70 -12.46 5.85
C GLY A 101 -2.60 -13.47 6.18
N LYS A 102 -1.81 -13.94 5.20
CA LYS A 102 -0.62 -14.81 5.41
C LYS A 102 0.47 -14.16 6.29
N TYR A 103 0.24 -12.91 6.63
CA TYR A 103 1.16 -11.87 6.98
C TYR A 103 0.51 -10.92 8.01
N ASP A 104 -0.65 -11.28 8.55
CA ASP A 104 -1.17 -10.69 9.78
C ASP A 104 -0.48 -11.31 11.02
#